data_AF-A0A1E3BIL4-F1
#
_entry.id   AF-A0A1E3BIL4-F1
#
_cell.length_a   1.000
_cell.length_b   1.000
_cell.length_c   1.000
_cell.angle_alpha   90.00
_cell.angle_beta   90.00
_cell.angle_gamma   90.00
#
_symmetry.space_group_name_H-M   'P 1'
#
loop_
_entity.id
_entity.type
_entity.pdbx_description
1 polymer ?
#
loop_
_entity_poly.entity_id
_entity_poly.type
_entity_poly.pdbx_seq_one_letter_code
_entity_poly.pdbx_strand_id
1 'polypeptide(L)'
;MVLLTLSTASSIISMGVIFIFTFLLFLSGYVLQQQSVRSVQQALKPPPDSSYPLARHGSGSTYRNARRDTSYDQLYHGSSNDRQKGNNGNYAYVQLLSTPDPSNICSAILFFHNLSKNGTAVQDRLFMYPQEWDQPSSSKNKKLSKPVSKAISLLRSASIKYNIWLLPIDMTAATSAGYAPTDTKLLRLGQIQFMQYDSVLYVQTPGLLLDTGKLDDLFLSRPLPQRYDQNRRDSWDNEAWISMPLKAERDNALPPVYLVTVSNVGAGQVEARGHIPNGTLPGFGQLAAGPGAAQPSKDDIYDEDRQPGYVFFEHDRDGHVRWAGNPLYGTWRAGLREVCDGLDLDDDIHDDDL
;
A
#
# COMPACT_ATOMS: atom_id res chain seq x y z
N MET A 1 53.44 -44.01 44.33
CA MET A 1 52.43 -44.66 43.45
C MET A 1 51.07 -44.15 43.91
N VAL A 2 50.48 -43.17 43.20
CA VAL A 2 49.16 -42.63 43.55
C VAL A 2 48.12 -43.42 42.77
N LEU A 3 47.38 -44.28 43.47
CA LEU A 3 46.27 -45.07 42.93
C LEU A 3 45.08 -44.14 42.70
N LEU A 4 44.89 -43.70 41.46
CA LEU A 4 43.61 -43.12 41.03
C LEU A 4 42.55 -44.21 41.12
N THR A 5 41.54 -43.99 41.95
CA THR A 5 40.41 -44.92 42.11
C THR A 5 39.63 -44.99 40.80
N LEU A 6 39.23 -46.18 40.36
CA LEU A 6 38.51 -46.40 39.09
C LEU A 6 37.26 -45.50 38.93
N SER A 7 36.64 -45.09 40.04
CA SER A 7 35.49 -44.18 40.05
C SER A 7 35.83 -42.71 39.70
N THR A 8 37.02 -42.22 40.04
CA THR A 8 37.44 -40.86 39.67
C THR A 8 37.72 -40.77 38.18
N ALA A 9 38.30 -41.82 37.58
CA ALA A 9 38.50 -41.89 36.13
C ALA A 9 37.16 -41.86 35.37
N SER A 10 36.15 -42.63 35.81
CA SER A 10 34.83 -42.65 35.15
C SER A 10 34.08 -41.31 35.28
N SER A 11 34.21 -40.63 36.42
CA SER A 11 33.56 -39.33 36.64
C SER A 11 34.13 -38.24 35.71
N ILE A 12 35.46 -38.20 35.57
CA ILE A 12 36.14 -37.23 34.70
C ILE A 12 35.74 -37.44 33.24
N ILE A 13 35.65 -38.70 32.78
CA ILE A 13 35.24 -39.02 31.41
C ILE A 13 33.78 -38.59 31.18
N SER A 14 32.87 -38.90 32.11
CA SER A 14 31.45 -38.54 31.98
C SER A 14 31.23 -37.02 31.95
N MET A 15 31.90 -36.28 32.84
CA MET A 15 31.82 -34.82 32.89
C MET A 15 32.40 -34.18 31.61
N GLY A 16 33.46 -34.77 31.05
CA GLY A 16 34.03 -34.35 29.76
C GLY A 16 33.06 -34.53 28.59
N VAL A 17 32.37 -35.67 28.52
CA VAL A 17 31.37 -35.94 27.47
C VAL A 17 30.20 -34.95 27.55
N ILE A 18 29.65 -34.73 28.75
CA ILE A 18 28.55 -33.77 28.96
C ILE A 18 28.99 -32.36 28.56
N PHE A 19 30.21 -31.94 28.93
CA PHE A 19 30.73 -30.63 28.57
C PHE A 19 30.89 -30.46 27.05
N ILE A 20 31.42 -31.47 26.35
CA ILE A 20 31.57 -31.44 24.89
C ILE A 20 30.21 -31.34 24.20
N PHE A 21 29.23 -32.16 24.58
CA PHE A 21 27.90 -32.09 23.97
C PHE A 21 27.20 -30.76 24.23
N THR A 22 27.33 -30.21 25.43
CA THR A 22 26.75 -28.90 25.78
C THR A 22 27.41 -27.79 24.97
N PHE A 23 28.74 -27.86 24.81
CA PHE A 23 29.49 -26.91 23.98
C PHE A 23 29.13 -27.01 22.49
N LEU A 24 28.96 -28.21 21.95
CA LEU A 24 28.54 -28.42 20.56
C LEU A 24 27.12 -27.92 20.31
N LEU A 25 26.19 -28.13 21.24
CA LEU A 25 24.83 -27.58 21.17
C LEU A 25 24.86 -26.05 21.19
N PHE A 26 25.70 -25.46 22.04
CA PHE A 26 25.89 -24.01 22.09
C PHE A 26 26.48 -23.48 20.78
N LEU A 27 27.49 -24.14 20.20
CA LEU A 27 28.08 -23.77 18.91
C LEU A 27 27.07 -23.89 17.77
N SER A 28 26.23 -24.94 17.77
CA SER A 28 25.17 -25.13 16.78
C SER A 28 24.13 -24.01 16.85
N GLY A 29 23.69 -23.64 18.07
CA GLY A 29 22.80 -22.50 18.27
C GLY A 29 23.44 -21.18 17.84
N TYR A 30 24.72 -20.99 18.17
CA TYR A 30 25.49 -19.80 17.81
C TYR A 30 25.65 -19.64 16.28
N VAL A 31 25.95 -20.71 15.56
CA VAL A 31 26.09 -20.69 14.09
C VAL A 31 24.75 -20.40 13.40
N LEU A 32 23.65 -21.01 13.88
CA LEU A 32 22.31 -20.75 13.34
C LEU A 32 21.87 -19.29 13.57
N GLN A 33 22.19 -18.73 14.73
CA GLN A 33 21.93 -17.31 15.03
C GLN A 33 22.79 -16.38 14.17
N GLN A 34 24.06 -16.71 13.91
CA GLN A 34 24.90 -15.91 13.01
C GLN A 34 24.44 -15.97 11.55
N GLN A 35 23.94 -17.11 11.07
CA GLN A 35 23.38 -17.20 9.71
C GLN A 35 22.12 -16.35 9.54
N SER A 36 21.25 -16.31 10.56
CA SER A 36 20.08 -15.44 10.55
C SER A 36 20.45 -13.95 10.45
N VAL A 37 21.42 -13.49 11.25
CA VAL A 37 21.87 -12.08 11.21
C VAL A 37 22.58 -11.74 9.90
N ARG A 38 23.39 -12.64 9.35
CA ARG A 38 24.07 -12.42 8.06
C ARG A 38 23.09 -12.40 6.88
N SER A 39 22.07 -13.25 6.90
CA SER A 39 20.97 -13.26 5.91
C SER A 39 20.23 -11.93 5.89
N VAL A 40 19.92 -11.38 7.07
CA VAL A 40 19.25 -10.08 7.20
C VAL A 40 20.17 -8.93 6.78
N GLN A 41 21.47 -8.98 7.08
CA GLN A 41 22.44 -7.98 6.62
C GLN A 41 22.72 -8.03 5.12
N GLN A 42 22.57 -9.19 4.46
CA GLN A 42 22.65 -9.29 3.00
C GLN A 42 21.38 -8.77 2.31
N ALA A 43 20.22 -8.91 2.95
CA ALA A 43 18.96 -8.34 2.46
C ALA A 43 18.87 -6.81 2.68
N LEU A 44 19.60 -6.26 3.65
CA LEU A 44 19.64 -4.82 3.98
C LEU A 44 20.81 -4.06 3.36
N LYS A 45 21.72 -4.72 2.62
CA LYS A 45 22.78 -4.01 1.89
C LYS A 45 22.19 -3.34 0.64
N PRO A 46 22.29 -2.00 0.50
CA PRO A 46 21.97 -1.34 -0.77
C PRO A 46 22.85 -1.94 -1.87
N PRO A 47 22.32 -2.20 -3.08
CA PRO A 47 23.16 -2.63 -4.20
C PRO A 47 24.25 -1.57 -4.44
N PRO A 48 25.52 -1.98 -4.65
CA PRO A 48 26.58 -1.04 -4.94
C PRO A 48 26.30 -0.36 -6.29
N ASP A 49 26.49 0.96 -6.32
CA ASP A 49 26.30 1.88 -7.44
C ASP A 49 26.66 1.25 -8.80
N SER A 50 25.66 0.72 -9.48
CA SER A 50 25.76 0.39 -10.89
C SER A 50 25.62 1.69 -11.67
N SER A 51 26.76 2.28 -11.96
CA SER A 51 26.95 3.32 -12.96
C SER A 51 26.55 2.77 -14.34
N TYR A 52 25.27 2.87 -14.67
CA TYR A 52 24.78 2.68 -16.02
C TYR A 52 24.88 4.01 -16.80
N PRO A 53 25.43 4.00 -18.02
CA PRO A 53 25.63 5.19 -18.81
C PRO A 53 24.27 5.78 -19.21
N LEU A 54 24.14 7.09 -18.96
CA LEU A 54 23.06 7.96 -19.40
C LEU A 54 22.70 7.71 -20.88
N ALA A 55 21.65 6.92 -21.10
CA ALA A 55 20.90 6.94 -22.34
C ALA A 55 20.07 8.23 -22.37
N ARG A 56 20.66 9.26 -22.95
CA ARG A 56 20.00 10.49 -23.37
C ARG A 56 18.95 10.13 -24.43
N HIS A 57 17.73 9.85 -24.01
CA HIS A 57 16.57 9.83 -24.89
C HIS A 57 15.65 11.00 -24.54
N GLY A 58 15.60 11.97 -25.45
CA GLY A 58 14.68 13.09 -25.37
C GLY A 58 13.25 12.59 -25.49
N SER A 59 12.50 12.71 -24.40
CA SER A 59 11.04 12.76 -24.44
C SER A 59 10.65 14.23 -24.42
N GLY A 60 10.16 14.70 -25.56
CA GLY A 60 9.57 16.02 -25.69
C GLY A 60 8.24 16.06 -24.95
N SER A 61 8.27 16.48 -23.69
CA SER A 61 7.10 17.03 -23.01
C SER A 61 7.05 18.53 -23.26
N THR A 62 6.26 18.92 -24.26
CA THR A 62 5.82 20.30 -24.46
C THR A 62 4.70 20.64 -23.47
N TYR A 63 5.04 20.71 -22.19
CA TYR A 63 4.28 21.48 -21.20
C TYR A 63 5.24 22.43 -20.49
N ARG A 64 5.77 23.36 -21.27
CA ARG A 64 6.46 24.55 -20.75
C ARG A 64 5.75 25.75 -21.34
N ASN A 65 5.15 26.55 -20.45
CA ASN A 65 4.52 27.86 -20.66
C ASN A 65 3.02 27.84 -20.98
N ALA A 66 2.22 27.71 -19.93
CA ALA A 66 0.95 28.41 -19.85
C ALA A 66 0.81 29.02 -18.43
N ARG A 67 1.04 30.34 -18.36
CA ARG A 67 0.56 31.28 -17.34
C ARG A 67 0.67 30.88 -15.85
N ARG A 68 1.81 31.25 -15.26
CA ARG A 68 1.79 31.82 -13.90
C ARG A 68 1.06 33.15 -13.96
N ASP A 69 -0.25 33.12 -13.71
CA ASP A 69 -1.01 34.28 -13.26
C ASP A 69 -2.02 33.77 -12.23
N THR A 70 -1.56 33.64 -10.99
CA THR A 70 -2.44 33.64 -9.83
C THR A 70 -1.64 34.16 -8.65
N SER A 71 -1.97 35.41 -8.31
CA SER A 71 -1.46 36.24 -7.23
C SER A 71 -1.83 35.67 -5.84
N TYR A 72 -1.28 34.50 -5.47
CA TYR A 72 -1.37 33.95 -4.10
C TYR A 72 -0.02 33.45 -3.56
N ASP A 73 1.07 33.56 -4.33
CA ASP A 73 2.40 33.04 -3.96
C ASP A 73 3.22 34.02 -3.07
N GLN A 74 2.59 35.08 -2.51
CA GLN A 74 3.29 36.21 -1.88
C GLN A 74 3.05 36.37 -0.36
N LEU A 75 2.69 35.30 0.36
CA LEU A 75 2.67 35.31 1.83
C LEU A 75 3.54 34.25 2.52
N TYR A 76 4.32 33.46 1.76
CA TYR A 76 5.30 32.53 2.32
C TYR A 76 6.69 32.73 1.70
N HIS A 77 7.28 33.92 1.90
CA HIS A 77 8.71 34.14 1.70
C HIS A 77 9.43 34.11 3.05
N GLY A 78 9.76 32.89 3.48
CA GLY A 78 10.78 32.61 4.49
C GLY A 78 11.54 31.36 4.05
N SER A 79 12.81 31.53 3.68
CA SER A 79 13.77 30.50 3.24
C SER A 79 13.56 29.88 1.84
N SER A 80 13.88 30.68 0.83
CA SER A 80 14.16 30.23 -0.52
C SER A 80 15.60 29.69 -0.59
N ASN A 81 15.78 28.40 -0.32
CA ASN A 81 16.94 27.63 -0.80
C ASN A 81 16.78 26.08 -0.73
N ASP A 82 15.63 25.53 -0.32
CA ASP A 82 15.43 24.07 -0.24
C ASP A 82 14.53 23.47 -1.34
N ARG A 83 14.16 24.23 -2.38
CA ARG A 83 13.31 23.74 -3.50
C ARG A 83 14.01 22.76 -4.47
N GLN A 84 15.16 22.21 -4.09
CA GLN A 84 15.93 21.27 -4.92
C GLN A 84 16.77 20.27 -4.10
N LYS A 85 16.34 19.93 -2.88
CA LYS A 85 16.80 18.71 -2.22
C LYS A 85 15.82 17.61 -2.63
N GLY A 86 16.23 16.72 -3.52
CA GLY A 86 15.35 15.78 -4.23
C GLY A 86 14.39 15.03 -3.31
N ASN A 87 13.19 14.75 -3.82
CA ASN A 87 12.23 13.80 -3.25
C ASN A 87 12.87 12.41 -3.15
N ASN A 88 13.75 12.23 -2.17
CA ASN A 88 14.53 11.02 -1.96
C ASN A 88 13.87 10.14 -0.89
N GLY A 89 12.55 10.28 -0.71
CA GLY A 89 11.75 9.47 0.19
C GLY A 89 11.20 8.23 -0.49
N ASN A 90 10.95 7.19 0.29
CA ASN A 90 10.36 5.96 -0.20
C ASN A 90 8.84 6.00 -0.02
N TYR A 91 8.11 6.01 -1.14
CA TYR A 91 6.67 6.18 -1.18
C TYR A 91 6.00 5.01 -1.88
N ALA A 92 4.77 4.71 -1.47
CA ALA A 92 3.98 3.69 -2.14
C ALA A 92 2.50 4.05 -2.24
N TYR A 93 1.88 3.58 -3.31
CA TYR A 93 0.42 3.46 -3.36
C TYR A 93 -0.01 2.12 -2.77
N VAL A 94 -1.07 2.13 -1.97
CA VAL A 94 -1.69 0.90 -1.47
C VAL A 94 -3.17 0.84 -1.83
N GLN A 95 -3.59 -0.32 -2.31
CA GLN A 95 -5.00 -0.71 -2.29
C GLN A 95 -5.13 -1.97 -1.43
N LEU A 96 -6.29 -2.14 -0.83
CA LEU A 96 -6.55 -3.26 0.05
C LEU A 96 -8.00 -3.69 -0.07
N LEU A 97 -8.24 -4.97 0.18
CA LEU A 97 -9.56 -5.56 0.16
C LEU A 97 -9.64 -6.61 1.28
N SER A 98 -10.55 -6.41 2.23
CA SER A 98 -10.84 -7.39 3.29
C SER A 98 -11.70 -8.56 2.80
N THR A 99 -12.42 -8.40 1.69
CA THR A 99 -13.26 -9.44 1.08
C THR A 99 -12.84 -9.71 -0.37
N PRO A 100 -12.82 -10.98 -0.82
CA PRO A 100 -12.31 -11.34 -2.14
C PRO A 100 -13.39 -11.17 -3.21
N ASP A 101 -13.89 -9.95 -3.41
CA ASP A 101 -14.85 -9.65 -4.46
C ASP A 101 -14.16 -9.60 -5.84
N PRO A 102 -14.62 -10.34 -6.87
CA PRO A 102 -13.96 -10.40 -8.17
C PRO A 102 -13.89 -9.05 -8.88
N SER A 103 -14.96 -8.25 -8.80
CA SER A 103 -15.02 -6.93 -9.45
C SER A 103 -14.04 -5.96 -8.79
N ASN A 104 -13.95 -5.95 -7.47
CA ASN A 104 -13.02 -5.12 -6.71
C ASN A 104 -11.57 -5.55 -6.91
N ILE A 105 -11.28 -6.86 -6.96
CA ILE A 105 -9.93 -7.35 -7.30
C ILE A 105 -9.53 -6.85 -8.69
N CYS A 106 -10.41 -6.96 -9.69
CA CYS A 106 -10.13 -6.49 -11.04
C CYS A 106 -10.00 -4.97 -11.13
N SER A 107 -10.78 -4.23 -10.34
CA SER A 107 -10.66 -2.78 -10.20
C SER A 107 -9.31 -2.38 -9.64
N ALA A 108 -8.80 -3.13 -8.65
CA ALA A 108 -7.46 -2.89 -8.14
C ALA A 108 -6.36 -3.20 -9.16
N ILE A 109 -6.49 -4.31 -9.88
CA ILE A 109 -5.58 -4.64 -10.99
C ILE A 109 -5.57 -3.52 -12.04
N LEU A 110 -6.74 -2.96 -12.38
CA LEU A 110 -6.87 -1.86 -13.33
C LEU A 110 -6.13 -0.60 -12.86
N PHE A 111 -6.23 -0.26 -11.58
CA PHE A 111 -5.48 0.86 -10.99
C PHE A 111 -3.96 0.68 -11.18
N PHE A 112 -3.41 -0.48 -10.79
CA PHE A 112 -1.97 -0.74 -10.93
C PHE A 112 -1.52 -0.88 -12.38
N HIS A 113 -2.36 -1.42 -13.26
CA HIS A 113 -2.13 -1.42 -14.70
C HIS A 113 -1.94 0.00 -15.22
N ASN A 114 -2.83 0.93 -14.86
CA ASN A 114 -2.74 2.32 -15.31
C ASN A 114 -1.51 3.04 -14.76
N LEU A 115 -1.17 2.83 -13.47
CA LEU A 115 0.08 3.33 -12.88
C LEU A 115 1.32 2.82 -13.62
N SER A 116 1.32 1.54 -14.02
CA SER A 116 2.43 0.94 -14.74
C SER A 116 2.51 1.42 -16.19
N LYS A 117 1.37 1.63 -16.85
CA LYS A 117 1.28 2.04 -18.26
C LYS A 117 1.64 3.50 -18.47
N ASN A 118 1.13 4.38 -17.60
CA ASN A 118 1.34 5.83 -17.71
C ASN A 118 2.68 6.27 -17.10
N GLY A 119 3.24 5.45 -16.22
CA GLY A 119 4.40 5.81 -15.40
C GLY A 119 3.99 6.68 -14.22
N THR A 120 4.53 6.35 -13.04
CA THR A 120 4.31 7.12 -11.81
C THR A 120 5.68 7.48 -11.21
N ALA A 121 5.74 8.63 -10.55
CA ALA A 121 6.88 9.08 -9.75
C ALA A 121 7.00 8.33 -8.42
N VAL A 122 5.94 7.64 -7.97
CA VAL A 122 5.92 6.82 -6.75
C VAL A 122 6.52 5.45 -7.04
N GLN A 123 7.38 4.97 -6.14
CA GLN A 123 8.26 3.84 -6.40
C GLN A 123 7.51 2.50 -6.39
N ASP A 124 6.73 2.26 -5.32
CA ASP A 124 6.16 0.94 -5.06
C ASP A 124 4.63 0.92 -5.09
N ARG A 125 4.11 -0.26 -5.43
CA ARG A 125 2.68 -0.57 -5.57
C ARG A 125 2.36 -1.72 -4.63
N LEU A 126 1.52 -1.48 -3.65
CA LEU A 126 1.20 -2.44 -2.60
C LEU A 126 -0.26 -2.89 -2.74
N PHE A 127 -0.50 -4.19 -2.65
CA PHE A 127 -1.86 -4.73 -2.55
C PHE A 127 -1.98 -5.61 -1.31
N MET A 128 -2.82 -5.20 -0.37
CA MET A 128 -2.98 -5.87 0.92
C MET A 128 -4.29 -6.66 0.98
N TYR A 129 -4.22 -7.89 1.47
CA TYR A 129 -5.36 -8.80 1.53
C TYR A 129 -5.20 -9.80 2.68
N PRO A 130 -6.30 -10.39 3.18
CA PRO A 130 -6.24 -11.48 4.16
C PRO A 130 -5.51 -12.71 3.60
N GLN A 131 -4.53 -13.23 4.34
CA GLN A 131 -3.73 -14.39 3.97
C GLN A 131 -4.58 -15.65 3.74
N GLU A 132 -5.77 -15.72 4.33
CA GLU A 132 -6.72 -16.83 4.19
C GLU A 132 -7.20 -17.01 2.75
N TRP A 133 -7.07 -15.98 1.90
CA TRP A 133 -7.35 -16.06 0.47
C TRP A 133 -6.44 -17.08 -0.25
N ASP A 134 -5.22 -17.30 0.27
CA ASP A 134 -4.28 -18.28 -0.27
C ASP A 134 -4.55 -19.70 0.22
N GLN A 135 -5.32 -19.85 1.30
CA GLN A 135 -5.58 -21.13 1.96
C GLN A 135 -7.08 -21.40 2.08
N PRO A 136 -7.81 -21.58 0.96
CA PRO A 136 -9.26 -21.76 0.97
C PRO A 136 -9.72 -23.03 1.71
N SER A 137 -8.81 -23.93 2.05
CA SER A 137 -9.08 -25.19 2.77
C SER A 137 -8.95 -25.10 4.30
N SER A 138 -8.36 -24.05 4.87
CA SER A 138 -8.16 -23.90 6.32
C SER A 138 -9.23 -23.03 6.99
N SER A 139 -9.95 -22.20 6.22
CA SER A 139 -11.16 -21.52 6.71
C SER A 139 -12.29 -22.52 6.86
N LYS A 140 -12.78 -22.71 8.10
CA LYS A 140 -13.64 -23.82 8.51
C LYS A 140 -14.93 -24.05 7.71
N ASN A 141 -15.37 -23.19 6.78
CA ASN A 141 -16.71 -23.34 6.17
C ASN A 141 -16.99 -22.71 4.78
N LYS A 142 -16.01 -22.33 3.93
CA LYS A 142 -16.40 -21.87 2.57
C LYS A 142 -15.31 -22.10 1.52
N LYS A 143 -15.57 -23.07 0.61
CA LYS A 143 -14.81 -23.17 -0.64
C LYS A 143 -15.02 -21.88 -1.42
N LEU A 144 -13.92 -21.25 -1.82
CA LEU A 144 -13.94 -20.06 -2.66
C LEU A 144 -14.68 -20.34 -3.97
N SER A 145 -15.51 -19.41 -4.44
CA SER A 145 -16.23 -19.59 -5.70
C SER A 145 -15.26 -19.61 -6.90
N LYS A 146 -15.71 -20.13 -8.04
CA LYS A 146 -14.88 -20.18 -9.26
C LYS A 146 -14.47 -18.77 -9.73
N PRO A 147 -15.36 -17.77 -9.79
CA PRO A 147 -14.99 -16.40 -10.19
C PRO A 147 -13.93 -15.80 -9.26
N VAL A 148 -14.09 -15.98 -7.95
CA VAL A 148 -13.16 -15.44 -6.96
C VAL A 148 -11.78 -16.11 -7.06
N SER A 149 -11.74 -17.43 -7.20
CA SER A 149 -10.47 -18.17 -7.40
C SER A 149 -9.74 -17.70 -8.67
N LYS A 150 -10.50 -17.44 -9.74
CA LYS A 150 -9.95 -16.91 -10.99
C LYS A 150 -9.44 -15.48 -10.82
N ALA A 151 -10.17 -14.60 -10.15
CA ALA A 151 -9.76 -13.23 -9.85
C ALA A 151 -8.45 -13.18 -9.03
N ILE A 152 -8.31 -14.03 -8.00
CA ILE A 152 -7.06 -14.13 -7.23
C ILE A 152 -5.89 -14.63 -8.10
N SER A 153 -6.14 -15.59 -9.00
CA SER A 153 -5.12 -16.04 -9.95
C SER A 153 -4.69 -14.92 -10.91
N LEU A 154 -5.63 -14.10 -11.36
CA LEU A 154 -5.36 -12.92 -12.18
C LEU A 154 -4.55 -11.88 -11.39
N LEU A 155 -4.88 -11.64 -10.13
CA LEU A 155 -4.13 -10.75 -9.24
C LEU A 155 -2.67 -11.19 -9.08
N ARG A 156 -2.41 -12.49 -8.88
CA ARG A 156 -1.04 -13.05 -8.81
C ARG A 156 -0.27 -12.91 -10.13
N SER A 157 -0.98 -12.99 -11.26
CA SER A 157 -0.35 -12.78 -12.57
C SER A 157 -0.04 -11.29 -12.79
N ALA A 158 -0.98 -10.42 -12.41
CA ALA A 158 -0.85 -8.98 -12.45
C ALA A 158 0.26 -8.46 -11.53
N SER A 159 0.49 -9.10 -10.38
CA SER A 159 1.54 -8.69 -9.45
C SER A 159 2.93 -8.80 -10.05
N ILE A 160 3.18 -9.87 -10.81
CA ILE A 160 4.42 -10.05 -11.56
C ILE A 160 4.48 -9.04 -12.71
N LYS A 161 3.38 -8.89 -13.46
CA LYS A 161 3.34 -8.04 -14.67
C LYS A 161 3.50 -6.56 -14.37
N TYR A 162 2.90 -6.06 -13.30
CA TYR A 162 2.84 -4.63 -12.94
C TYR A 162 3.68 -4.28 -11.70
N ASN A 163 4.54 -5.21 -11.27
CA ASN A 163 5.40 -5.06 -10.09
C ASN A 163 4.60 -4.65 -8.83
N ILE A 164 3.55 -5.41 -8.51
CA ILE A 164 2.71 -5.19 -7.33
C ILE A 164 3.23 -6.10 -6.21
N TRP A 165 3.48 -5.51 -5.05
CA TRP A 165 3.86 -6.23 -3.85
C TRP A 165 2.59 -6.70 -3.14
N LEU A 166 2.37 -8.01 -3.19
CA LEU A 166 1.28 -8.67 -2.51
C LEU A 166 1.60 -8.78 -1.02
N LEU A 167 0.77 -8.18 -0.17
CA LEU A 167 0.90 -8.14 1.29
C LEU A 167 -0.20 -8.99 1.95
N PRO A 168 -0.01 -10.32 2.07
CA PRO A 168 -0.93 -11.17 2.82
C PRO A 168 -0.83 -10.85 4.31
N ILE A 169 -1.96 -10.56 4.95
CA ILE A 169 -2.05 -10.25 6.38
C ILE A 169 -2.85 -11.34 7.08
N ASP A 170 -2.31 -11.89 8.15
CA ASP A 170 -3.01 -12.86 9.00
C ASP A 170 -4.13 -12.15 9.77
N MET A 171 -5.38 -12.51 9.45
CA MET A 171 -6.59 -11.99 10.11
C MET A 171 -7.17 -12.99 11.11
N THR A 172 -6.56 -14.17 11.27
CA THR A 172 -7.12 -15.30 12.02
C THR A 172 -7.42 -14.96 13.47
N ALA A 173 -6.55 -14.19 14.13
CA ALA A 173 -6.75 -13.77 15.52
C ALA A 173 -8.00 -12.89 15.67
N ALA A 174 -8.22 -11.96 14.73
CA ALA A 174 -9.38 -11.09 14.73
C ALA A 174 -10.66 -11.89 14.43
N THR A 175 -10.64 -12.72 13.38
CA THR A 175 -11.83 -13.50 12.99
C THR A 175 -12.19 -14.58 14.00
N SER A 176 -11.20 -15.19 14.68
CA SER A 176 -11.43 -16.21 15.73
C SER A 176 -12.07 -15.61 16.98
N ALA A 177 -11.85 -14.32 17.25
CA ALA A 177 -12.52 -13.58 18.31
C ALA A 177 -13.93 -13.09 17.92
N GLY A 178 -14.44 -13.48 16.74
CA GLY A 178 -15.77 -13.11 16.25
C GLY A 178 -15.83 -11.74 15.58
N TYR A 179 -14.70 -11.08 15.35
CA TYR A 179 -14.68 -9.80 14.65
C TYR A 179 -14.79 -9.99 13.14
N ALA A 180 -15.64 -9.18 12.50
CA ALA A 180 -15.71 -9.10 11.05
C ALA A 180 -14.37 -8.58 10.47
N PRO A 181 -13.87 -9.18 9.36
CA PRO A 181 -12.69 -8.71 8.64
C PRO A 181 -13.09 -7.44 7.86
N THR A 182 -12.62 -6.29 8.33
CA THR A 182 -12.88 -4.99 7.69
C THR A 182 -11.58 -4.39 7.16
N ASP A 183 -11.71 -3.51 6.17
CA ASP A 183 -10.58 -2.79 5.55
C ASP A 183 -9.76 -2.01 6.58
N THR A 184 -10.42 -1.38 7.55
CA THR A 184 -9.78 -0.66 8.65
C THR A 184 -8.93 -1.59 9.53
N LYS A 185 -9.40 -2.82 9.82
CA LYS A 185 -8.65 -3.81 10.61
C LYS A 185 -7.50 -4.41 9.81
N LEU A 186 -7.73 -4.69 8.53
CA LEU A 186 -6.70 -5.17 7.62
C LEU A 186 -5.55 -4.17 7.56
N LEU A 187 -5.85 -2.88 7.33
CA LEU A 187 -4.86 -1.82 7.36
C LEU A 187 -4.14 -1.74 8.70
N ARG A 188 -4.87 -1.80 9.82
CA ARG A 188 -4.29 -1.72 11.17
C ARG A 188 -3.27 -2.83 11.43
N LEU A 189 -3.59 -4.06 11.05
CA LEU A 189 -2.68 -5.21 11.21
C LEU A 189 -1.52 -5.17 10.23
N GLY A 190 -1.77 -4.69 9.00
CA GLY A 190 -0.76 -4.58 7.94
C GLY A 190 0.18 -3.38 8.05
N GLN A 191 -0.07 -2.40 8.93
CA GLN A 191 0.77 -1.20 9.09
C GLN A 191 2.26 -1.51 9.31
N ILE A 192 2.58 -2.64 9.94
CA ILE A 192 3.97 -3.06 10.18
C ILE A 192 4.72 -3.40 8.87
N GLN A 193 4.01 -3.71 7.78
CA GLN A 193 4.63 -3.96 6.48
C GLN A 193 5.13 -2.67 5.81
N PHE A 194 4.76 -1.49 6.35
CA PHE A 194 5.10 -0.20 5.75
C PHE A 194 6.43 0.37 6.26
N MET A 195 7.19 -0.40 7.04
CA MET A 195 8.42 0.05 7.72
C MET A 195 9.52 0.60 6.81
N GLN A 196 9.55 0.19 5.55
CA GLN A 196 10.53 0.66 4.58
C GLN A 196 10.12 1.96 3.90
N TYR A 197 8.88 2.41 4.09
CA TYR A 197 8.33 3.59 3.45
C TYR A 197 8.28 4.76 4.42
N ASP A 198 8.57 5.95 3.92
CA ASP A 198 8.31 7.18 4.66
C ASP A 198 6.80 7.46 4.69
N SER A 199 6.09 7.12 3.61
CA SER A 199 4.65 7.30 3.50
C SER A 199 4.00 6.36 2.49
N VAL A 200 2.81 5.88 2.84
CA VAL A 200 1.99 5.02 2.00
C VAL A 200 0.62 5.67 1.84
N LEU A 201 0.22 5.92 0.59
CA LEU A 201 -1.06 6.52 0.26
C LEU A 201 -2.06 5.43 -0.14
N TYR A 202 -3.07 5.24 0.70
CA TYR A 202 -4.23 4.42 0.39
C TYR A 202 -5.24 5.21 -0.45
N VAL A 203 -5.71 4.58 -1.52
CA VAL A 203 -6.85 5.05 -2.32
C VAL A 203 -7.90 3.94 -2.39
N GLN A 204 -9.16 4.30 -2.18
CA GLN A 204 -10.25 3.34 -2.09
C GLN A 204 -10.46 2.57 -3.40
N THR A 205 -10.70 1.26 -3.27
CA THR A 205 -11.19 0.40 -4.34
C THR A 205 -12.67 0.11 -4.09
N PRO A 206 -13.53 0.02 -5.13
CA PRO A 206 -13.23 0.20 -6.55
C PRO A 206 -13.10 1.66 -6.96
N GLY A 207 -12.41 1.90 -8.08
CA GLY A 207 -12.32 3.23 -8.68
C GLY A 207 -11.55 3.23 -9.99
N LEU A 208 -11.36 4.42 -10.55
CA LEU A 208 -10.73 4.64 -11.85
C LEU A 208 -9.68 5.76 -11.75
N LEU A 209 -8.44 5.45 -12.14
CA LEU A 209 -7.38 6.43 -12.30
C LEU A 209 -7.60 7.21 -13.61
N LEU A 210 -7.80 8.52 -13.51
CA LEU A 210 -7.99 9.41 -14.66
C LEU A 210 -6.67 10.07 -15.07
N ASP A 211 -5.90 10.53 -14.09
CA ASP A 211 -4.62 11.22 -14.32
C ASP A 211 -3.58 10.80 -13.27
N THR A 212 -2.57 10.07 -13.73
CA THR A 212 -1.45 9.60 -12.91
C THR A 212 -0.55 10.74 -12.46
N GLY A 213 -0.25 11.69 -13.34
CA GLY A 213 0.64 12.82 -13.03
C GLY A 213 0.02 13.73 -11.98
N LYS A 214 -1.28 14.03 -12.11
CA LYS A 214 -2.02 14.80 -11.11
C LYS A 214 -2.09 14.09 -9.76
N LEU A 215 -2.28 12.77 -9.74
CA LEU A 215 -2.28 11.99 -8.50
C LEU A 215 -0.91 12.03 -7.80
N ASP A 216 0.18 11.86 -8.56
CA ASP A 216 1.56 11.94 -8.07
C ASP A 216 1.88 13.35 -7.55
N ASP A 217 1.55 14.38 -8.34
CA ASP A 217 1.79 15.77 -7.99
C ASP A 217 1.05 16.14 -6.70
N LEU A 218 -0.22 15.77 -6.55
CA LEU A 218 -0.96 16.08 -5.33
C LEU A 218 -0.42 15.31 -4.12
N PHE A 219 0.02 14.05 -4.29
CA PHE A 219 0.64 13.29 -3.22
C PHE A 219 2.00 13.89 -2.79
N LEU A 220 2.81 14.35 -3.74
CA LEU A 220 4.21 14.74 -3.52
C LEU A 220 4.46 16.26 -3.47
N SER A 221 3.47 17.10 -3.81
CA SER A 221 3.63 18.56 -3.91
C SER A 221 3.74 19.28 -2.57
N ARG A 222 3.33 18.63 -1.49
CA ARG A 222 3.30 19.21 -0.14
C ARG A 222 4.15 18.39 0.83
N PRO A 223 4.81 19.04 1.81
CA PRO A 223 5.53 18.32 2.84
C PRO A 223 4.62 17.31 3.55
N LEU A 224 5.07 16.06 3.62
CA LEU A 224 4.35 15.00 4.32
C LEU A 224 4.62 15.12 5.83
N PRO A 225 3.62 14.89 6.71
CA PRO A 225 3.78 15.07 8.14
C PRO A 225 4.94 14.26 8.76
N GLN A 226 5.20 13.06 8.22
CA GLN A 226 6.25 12.14 8.66
C GLN A 226 6.30 12.02 10.21
N ARG A 227 7.50 11.85 10.78
CA ARG A 227 7.73 11.86 12.23
C ARG A 227 7.33 13.19 12.85
N TYR A 228 6.72 13.14 14.04
CA TYR A 228 6.48 14.34 14.84
C TYR A 228 7.80 15.03 15.23
N ASP A 229 7.91 16.32 14.92
CA ASP A 229 9.05 17.17 15.26
C ASP A 229 8.54 18.58 15.61
N GLN A 230 8.72 19.00 16.86
CA GLN A 230 8.27 20.30 17.34
C GLN A 230 8.88 21.47 16.53
N ASN A 231 10.07 21.29 15.95
CA ASN A 231 10.76 22.31 15.16
C ASN A 231 10.24 22.39 13.72
N ARG A 232 9.48 21.38 13.27
CA ARG A 232 8.95 21.29 11.92
C ARG A 232 7.43 21.42 11.95
N ARG A 233 6.92 22.61 11.60
CA ARG A 233 5.48 22.93 11.67
C ARG A 233 4.62 21.92 10.91
N ASP A 234 5.02 21.54 9.70
CA ASP A 234 4.31 20.56 8.87
C ASP A 234 4.23 19.15 9.49
N SER A 235 4.97 18.85 10.56
CA SER A 235 4.83 17.59 11.28
C SER A 235 3.66 17.55 12.26
N TRP A 236 3.25 18.69 12.80
CA TRP A 236 2.24 18.79 13.88
C TRP A 236 1.02 19.65 13.50
N ASP A 237 1.18 20.58 12.56
CA ASP A 237 0.15 21.44 11.98
C ASP A 237 0.31 21.45 10.46
N ASN A 238 0.03 20.30 9.84
CA ASN A 238 0.10 20.14 8.40
C ASN A 238 -1.20 20.65 7.76
N GLU A 239 -1.09 21.63 6.87
CA GLU A 239 -2.24 22.21 6.20
C GLU A 239 -2.91 21.22 5.23
N ALA A 240 -2.11 20.38 4.56
CA ALA A 240 -2.58 19.46 3.51
C ALA A 240 -3.06 18.11 4.05
N TRP A 241 -2.48 17.65 5.16
CA TRP A 241 -2.71 16.32 5.71
C TRP A 241 -3.20 16.40 7.15
N ILE A 242 -4.52 16.30 7.32
CA ILE A 242 -5.17 16.40 8.62
C ILE A 242 -4.98 15.09 9.37
N SER A 243 -4.46 15.15 10.59
CA SER A 243 -4.29 13.98 11.46
C SER A 243 -5.62 13.30 11.73
N MET A 244 -5.70 12.00 11.42
CA MET A 244 -6.87 11.16 11.66
C MET A 244 -6.41 9.76 12.11
N PRO A 245 -6.28 9.53 13.42
CA PRO A 245 -5.89 8.22 13.95
C PRO A 245 -6.88 7.13 13.55
N LEU A 246 -6.34 5.98 13.13
CA LEU A 246 -7.13 4.81 12.75
C LEU A 246 -7.81 4.19 13.98
N LYS A 247 -9.13 4.00 13.94
CA LYS A 247 -9.92 3.37 15.01
C LYS A 247 -10.57 2.07 14.53
N ALA A 248 -9.75 1.05 14.33
CA ALA A 248 -10.14 -0.22 13.68
C ALA A 248 -11.21 -1.02 14.44
N GLU A 249 -11.38 -0.78 15.73
CA GLU A 249 -12.38 -1.41 16.58
C GLU A 249 -13.78 -0.84 16.36
N ARG A 250 -13.87 0.42 15.91
CA ARG A 250 -15.11 1.18 15.79
C ARG A 250 -15.50 1.44 14.34
N ASP A 251 -14.52 1.74 13.50
CA ASP A 251 -14.75 2.25 12.15
C ASP A 251 -14.59 1.09 11.15
N ASN A 252 -15.69 0.72 10.48
CA ASN A 252 -15.70 -0.41 9.53
C ASN A 252 -15.14 -0.06 8.15
N ALA A 253 -15.13 1.22 7.79
CA ALA A 253 -14.67 1.71 6.50
C ALA A 253 -13.56 2.75 6.67
N LEU A 254 -12.59 2.70 5.76
CA LEU A 254 -11.58 3.74 5.62
C LEU A 254 -12.16 4.95 4.87
N PRO A 255 -11.65 6.16 5.12
CA PRO A 255 -11.93 7.29 4.23
C PRO A 255 -11.41 6.97 2.81
N PRO A 256 -11.96 7.59 1.75
CA PRO A 256 -11.60 7.27 0.37
C PRO A 256 -10.13 7.45 0.02
N VAL A 257 -9.45 8.32 0.78
CA VAL A 257 -8.00 8.50 0.75
C VAL A 257 -7.48 8.52 2.17
N TYR A 258 -6.40 7.78 2.42
CA TYR A 258 -5.76 7.73 3.73
C TYR A 258 -4.25 7.66 3.59
N LEU A 259 -3.54 8.57 4.25
CA LEU A 259 -2.08 8.60 4.25
C LEU A 259 -1.57 7.98 5.55
N VAL A 260 -0.73 6.95 5.43
CA VAL A 260 0.02 6.39 6.55
C VAL A 260 1.47 6.86 6.46
N THR A 261 1.93 7.65 7.43
CA THR A 261 3.34 7.98 7.56
C THR A 261 3.96 7.03 8.59
N VAL A 262 5.11 6.44 8.26
CA VAL A 262 5.83 5.54 9.17
C VAL A 262 7.17 6.15 9.50
N SER A 263 7.58 6.05 10.76
CA SER A 263 8.83 6.64 11.22
C SER A 263 9.45 5.82 12.34
N ASN A 264 10.78 5.69 12.29
CA ASN A 264 11.55 5.13 13.40
C ASN A 264 11.76 6.23 14.45
N VAL A 265 11.19 6.05 15.63
CA VAL A 265 11.26 7.05 16.71
C VAL A 265 12.51 6.88 17.60
N GLY A 266 13.35 5.89 17.32
CA GLY A 266 14.53 5.53 18.10
C GLY A 266 14.28 4.32 19.01
N ALA A 267 15.35 3.71 19.54
CA ALA A 267 15.28 2.53 20.42
C ALA A 267 14.49 1.32 19.83
N GLY A 268 14.40 1.22 18.51
CA GLY A 268 13.64 0.18 17.82
C GLY A 268 12.12 0.37 17.87
N GLN A 269 11.64 1.52 18.35
CA GLN A 269 10.23 1.87 18.35
C GLN A 269 9.81 2.48 17.01
N VAL A 270 8.60 2.11 16.59
CA VAL A 270 8.00 2.53 15.33
C VAL A 270 6.75 3.33 15.63
N GLU A 271 6.63 4.47 14.99
CA GLU A 271 5.41 5.27 15.00
C GLU A 271 4.77 5.25 13.60
N ALA A 272 3.50 4.86 13.54
CA ALA A 272 2.68 5.00 12.35
C ALA A 272 1.57 6.01 12.62
N ARG A 273 1.49 7.06 11.79
CA ARG A 273 0.51 8.14 11.93
C ARG A 273 -0.40 8.18 10.70
N GLY A 274 -1.69 8.35 10.95
CA GLY A 274 -2.71 8.36 9.91
C GLY A 274 -3.22 9.76 9.63
N HIS A 275 -3.47 10.07 8.35
CA HIS A 275 -3.93 11.38 7.92
C HIS A 275 -4.92 11.27 6.76
N ILE A 276 -5.75 12.30 6.60
CA ILE A 276 -6.64 12.48 5.44
C ILE A 276 -6.28 13.76 4.69
N PRO A 277 -6.52 13.83 3.37
CA PRO A 277 -6.30 15.06 2.62
C PRO A 277 -7.26 16.16 3.10
N ASN A 278 -6.75 17.38 3.18
CA ASN A 278 -7.57 18.56 3.44
C ASN A 278 -8.29 19.00 2.16
N GLY A 279 -9.54 18.54 1.99
CA GLY A 279 -10.37 18.86 0.81
C GLY A 279 -10.72 20.34 0.65
N THR A 280 -10.48 21.19 1.67
CA THR A 280 -10.68 22.64 1.55
C THR A 280 -9.55 23.34 0.80
N LEU A 281 -8.40 22.68 0.65
CA LEU A 281 -7.29 23.22 -0.10
C LEU A 281 -7.54 23.10 -1.62
N PRO A 282 -7.26 24.16 -2.39
CA PRO A 282 -7.34 24.11 -3.85
C PRO A 282 -6.57 22.92 -4.43
N GLY A 283 -7.23 22.13 -5.28
CA GLY A 283 -6.66 20.94 -5.93
C GLY A 283 -6.60 19.69 -5.05
N PHE A 284 -6.50 19.80 -3.73
CA PHE A 284 -6.36 18.62 -2.84
C PHE A 284 -7.66 17.82 -2.71
N GLY A 285 -8.81 18.48 -2.81
CA GLY A 285 -10.10 17.81 -2.97
C GLY A 285 -10.25 17.03 -4.30
N GLN A 286 -9.37 17.27 -5.26
CA GLN A 286 -9.32 16.57 -6.55
C GLN A 286 -8.29 15.41 -6.55
N LEU A 287 -7.61 15.14 -5.43
CA LEU A 287 -6.72 13.98 -5.31
C LEU A 287 -7.50 12.69 -5.57
N ALA A 288 -8.61 12.52 -4.85
CA ALA A 288 -9.63 11.56 -5.20
C ALA A 288 -11.01 12.11 -4.89
N ALA A 289 -11.97 11.85 -5.77
CA ALA A 289 -13.34 12.32 -5.61
C ALA A 289 -14.34 11.25 -6.01
N GLY A 290 -15.59 11.43 -5.57
CA GLY A 290 -16.70 10.55 -5.99
C GLY A 290 -17.07 10.78 -7.47
N PRO A 291 -17.93 9.92 -8.04
CA PRO A 291 -18.24 9.94 -9.47
C PRO A 291 -18.89 11.24 -9.96
N GLY A 292 -19.58 11.98 -9.08
CA GLY A 292 -20.20 13.26 -9.43
C GLY A 292 -19.20 14.41 -9.63
N ALA A 293 -17.93 14.25 -9.23
CA ALA A 293 -16.89 15.26 -9.44
C ALA A 293 -16.24 15.16 -10.84
N ALA A 294 -16.42 14.05 -11.54
CA ALA A 294 -15.89 13.88 -12.89
C ALA A 294 -16.84 14.51 -13.92
N GLN A 295 -16.32 15.42 -14.74
CA GLN A 295 -17.10 16.02 -15.82
C GLN A 295 -17.11 15.08 -17.03
N PRO A 296 -18.26 14.89 -17.71
CA PRO A 296 -18.30 14.13 -18.96
C PRO A 296 -17.53 14.89 -20.06
N SER A 297 -16.79 14.17 -20.89
CA SER A 297 -15.96 14.76 -21.97
C SER A 297 -16.76 15.40 -23.11
N LYS A 298 -18.11 15.33 -23.07
CA LYS A 298 -19.01 15.83 -24.11
C LYS A 298 -19.58 17.22 -23.83
N ASP A 299 -19.27 17.81 -22.68
CA ASP A 299 -19.71 19.17 -22.37
C ASP A 299 -18.72 20.19 -22.96
N ASP A 300 -19.23 21.25 -23.57
CA ASP A 300 -18.42 22.37 -24.15
C ASP A 300 -17.57 23.12 -23.10
N ILE A 301 -17.64 22.71 -21.83
CA ILE A 301 -16.94 23.25 -20.66
C ILE A 301 -16.12 22.10 -20.00
N TYR A 302 -15.52 21.24 -20.80
CA TYR A 302 -14.56 20.25 -20.29
C TYR A 302 -13.29 20.96 -19.84
N ASP A 303 -13.04 20.95 -18.54
CA ASP A 303 -11.85 21.52 -17.92
C ASP A 303 -11.01 20.38 -17.32
N GLU A 304 -9.94 20.02 -18.01
CA GLU A 304 -9.00 18.97 -17.58
C GLU A 304 -8.39 19.29 -16.20
N ASP A 305 -8.22 20.59 -15.89
CA ASP A 305 -7.71 21.04 -14.60
C ASP A 305 -8.71 20.80 -13.46
N ARG A 306 -9.99 20.57 -13.75
CA ARG A 306 -11.03 20.25 -12.75
C ARG A 306 -11.23 18.75 -12.54
N GLN A 307 -10.71 17.90 -13.42
CA GLN A 307 -10.83 16.45 -13.26
C GLN A 307 -10.03 15.98 -12.04
N PRO A 308 -10.58 15.07 -11.22
CA PRO A 308 -9.80 14.46 -10.16
C PRO A 308 -8.75 13.51 -10.73
N GLY A 309 -7.63 13.32 -10.01
CA GLY A 309 -6.61 12.34 -10.39
C GLY A 309 -7.17 10.91 -10.33
N TYR A 310 -7.98 10.63 -9.31
CA TYR A 310 -8.64 9.34 -9.10
C TYR A 310 -10.12 9.51 -8.78
N VAL A 311 -10.96 8.62 -9.29
CA VAL A 311 -12.39 8.57 -8.95
C VAL A 311 -12.68 7.28 -8.22
N PHE A 312 -13.05 7.36 -6.95
CA PHE A 312 -13.53 6.19 -6.21
C PHE A 312 -15.02 5.99 -6.47
N PHE A 313 -15.47 4.74 -6.45
CA PHE A 313 -16.86 4.40 -6.59
C PHE A 313 -17.49 4.00 -5.26
N GLU A 314 -18.73 4.43 -5.10
CA GLU A 314 -19.57 4.04 -3.97
C GLU A 314 -20.23 2.70 -4.26
N HIS A 315 -20.45 1.92 -3.21
CA HIS A 315 -21.28 0.73 -3.28
C HIS A 315 -22.74 1.11 -3.00
N ASP A 316 -23.67 0.39 -3.62
CA ASP A 316 -25.08 0.44 -3.25
C ASP A 316 -25.35 -0.39 -1.97
N ARG A 317 -26.63 -0.54 -1.60
CA ARG A 317 -27.05 -1.27 -0.40
C ARG A 317 -26.71 -2.76 -0.46
N ASP A 318 -26.59 -3.28 -1.67
CA ASP A 318 -26.34 -4.69 -1.96
C ASP A 318 -24.83 -4.97 -2.09
N GLY A 319 -24.01 -3.92 -1.98
CA GLY A 319 -22.55 -4.02 -2.02
C GLY A 319 -21.99 -4.00 -3.44
N HIS A 320 -22.80 -3.72 -4.46
CA HIS A 320 -22.36 -3.58 -5.84
C HIS A 320 -21.93 -2.15 -6.14
N VAL A 321 -21.07 -1.98 -7.14
CA VAL A 321 -20.67 -0.64 -7.60
C VAL A 321 -21.88 0.12 -8.13
N ARG A 322 -22.17 1.28 -7.54
CA ARG A 322 -23.29 2.11 -7.96
C ARG A 322 -23.05 2.61 -9.39
N TRP A 323 -23.81 2.06 -10.33
CA TRP A 323 -23.72 2.36 -11.76
C TRP A 323 -24.67 3.49 -12.19
N ALA A 324 -25.83 3.59 -11.54
CA ALA A 324 -26.82 4.62 -11.84
C ALA A 324 -26.25 6.03 -11.59
N GLY A 325 -26.28 6.88 -12.62
CA GLY A 325 -25.78 8.25 -12.58
C GLY A 325 -24.25 8.37 -12.54
N ASN A 326 -23.49 7.30 -12.77
CA ASN A 326 -22.03 7.34 -12.82
C ASN A 326 -21.54 7.42 -14.29
N PRO A 327 -21.08 8.59 -14.76
CA PRO A 327 -20.65 8.76 -16.16
C PRO A 327 -19.41 7.95 -16.52
N LEU A 328 -18.62 7.52 -15.53
CA LEU A 328 -17.38 6.78 -15.72
C LEU A 328 -17.56 5.25 -15.63
N TYR A 329 -18.76 4.77 -15.29
CA TYR A 329 -19.00 3.34 -15.11
C TYR A 329 -18.68 2.53 -16.37
N GLY A 330 -19.09 3.01 -17.54
CA GLY A 330 -18.82 2.33 -18.81
C GLY A 330 -17.33 2.22 -19.12
N THR A 331 -16.58 3.30 -18.90
CA THR A 331 -15.11 3.33 -19.07
C THR A 331 -14.43 2.36 -18.11
N TRP A 332 -14.86 2.36 -16.84
CA TRP A 332 -14.34 1.43 -15.84
C TRP A 332 -14.64 -0.03 -16.20
N ARG A 333 -15.87 -0.38 -16.59
CA ARG A 333 -16.24 -1.75 -17.04
C ARG A 333 -15.44 -2.20 -18.27
N ALA A 334 -15.14 -1.29 -19.18
CA ALA A 334 -14.27 -1.60 -20.32
C ALA A 334 -12.84 -1.92 -19.85
N GLY A 335 -12.29 -1.13 -18.93
CA GLY A 335 -10.98 -1.37 -18.33
C GLY A 335 -10.91 -2.69 -17.53
N LEU A 336 -11.97 -3.05 -16.80
CA LEU A 336 -12.02 -4.34 -16.10
C LEU A 336 -11.88 -5.52 -17.05
N ARG A 337 -12.57 -5.48 -18.20
CA ARG A 337 -12.49 -6.53 -19.23
C ARG A 337 -11.10 -6.62 -19.86
N GLU A 338 -10.38 -5.50 -19.96
CA GLU A 338 -9.00 -5.47 -20.45
C GLU A 338 -8.04 -6.20 -19.49
N VAL A 339 -8.19 -5.99 -18.18
CA VAL A 339 -7.23 -6.54 -17.19
C VAL A 339 -7.62 -7.90 -16.61
N CYS A 340 -8.90 -8.26 -16.67
CA CYS A 340 -9.46 -9.50 -16.16
C CYS A 340 -10.21 -10.29 -17.23
N ASP A 341 -9.54 -10.55 -18.35
CA ASP A 341 -10.15 -11.26 -19.47
C ASP A 341 -10.68 -12.66 -19.10
N GLY A 342 -11.84 -12.98 -19.67
CA GLY A 342 -12.57 -14.23 -19.46
C GLY A 342 -13.17 -14.41 -18.06
N LEU A 343 -13.12 -13.41 -17.18
CA LEU A 343 -13.87 -13.43 -15.94
C LEU A 343 -15.26 -12.84 -16.20
N ASP A 344 -16.31 -13.63 -16.00
CA ASP A 344 -17.67 -13.10 -16.03
C ASP A 344 -17.91 -12.31 -14.75
N LEU A 345 -18.22 -11.02 -14.93
CA LEU A 345 -18.51 -10.08 -13.85
C LEU A 345 -19.95 -9.57 -13.96
N ASP A 346 -20.78 -10.18 -14.81
CA ASP A 346 -22.19 -9.87 -15.04
C ASP A 346 -23.12 -10.95 -14.42
N ASP A 347 -22.57 -12.12 -14.04
CA ASP A 347 -23.30 -13.30 -13.54
C ASP A 347 -23.96 -13.17 -12.15
N ASP A 348 -23.78 -12.07 -11.41
CA ASP A 348 -24.48 -11.87 -10.11
C ASP A 348 -25.84 -11.15 -10.26
N ILE A 349 -26.33 -10.92 -11.49
CA ILE A 349 -27.69 -10.42 -11.76
C ILE A 349 -28.64 -11.60 -12.03
N HIS A 350 -28.76 -12.57 -11.13
CA HIS A 350 -29.86 -13.54 -11.18
C HIS A 350 -30.14 -14.08 -9.77
N ASP A 351 -31.22 -13.60 -9.13
CA ASP A 351 -32.25 -14.44 -8.48
C ASP A 351 -33.36 -13.70 -7.69
N ASP A 352 -33.54 -12.37 -7.79
CA ASP A 352 -34.65 -11.68 -7.08
C ASP A 352 -35.54 -10.80 -7.99
N ASP A 353 -35.93 -11.30 -9.16
CA ASP A 353 -37.15 -10.85 -9.84
C ASP A 353 -38.09 -12.05 -10.05
N LEU A 354 -38.82 -12.42 -8.98
CA LEU A 354 -40.09 -13.15 -9.02
C LEU A 354 -41.04 -12.68 -7.91
#